data_AF-A0A7T0H1J5-F1
#
_entry.id   AF-A0A7T0H1J5-F1
#
_cell.length_a   1.000
_cell.length_b   1.000
_cell.length_c   1.000
_cell.angle_alpha   90.00
_cell.angle_beta   90.00
_cell.angle_gamma   90.00
#
_symmetry.space_group_name_H-M   'P 1'
#
loop_
_entity.id
_entity.type
_entity.pdbx_description
1 polymer ?
#
loop_
_entity_poly.entity_id
_entity_poly.type
_entity_poly.pdbx_seq_one_letter_code
_entity_poly.pdbx_strand_id
1 'polypeptide(L)'
;MKRHNAIALALLLALTGCSPQKPQPLQSKQAASGDWTLPTGEWFFLFITPSELPSEVLHARVIDTDGYLYTYNTLDSTSSDPNSVDRWPEYAHGYGGQFNKAKKPPQYIVFCWESYIDQQTYETSAVFGPDTWLRMKTPADHIGPTGRTVWYNRMVFGLSPGGKVNVWLSDVAGRPSLPVKPLKIRTRAGKDLTLCKNYVVPGGTFNVIPSTQDFIKGKTYPYGNWD
;
A
#
# COMPACT_ATOMS: atom_id res chain seq x y z
N MET A 1 -80.48 25.35 -16.92
CA MET A 1 -79.96 24.86 -15.62
C MET A 1 -78.49 24.50 -15.77
N LYS A 2 -77.65 25.04 -14.87
CA LYS A 2 -76.20 24.79 -14.74
C LYS A 2 -75.87 23.33 -14.42
N ARG A 3 -74.67 22.86 -14.84
CA ARG A 3 -73.65 22.03 -14.12
C ARG A 3 -72.71 21.38 -15.17
N HIS A 4 -71.55 21.94 -15.49
CA HIS A 4 -70.24 21.83 -14.81
C HIS A 4 -69.64 20.41 -14.75
N ASN A 5 -68.47 20.28 -15.39
CA ASN A 5 -67.25 19.56 -14.97
C ASN A 5 -67.28 18.02 -15.06
N ALA A 6 -66.19 17.29 -15.37
CA ALA A 6 -64.78 17.61 -15.35
C ALA A 6 -64.00 16.71 -16.33
N ILE A 7 -63.00 17.28 -17.00
CA ILE A 7 -61.91 16.55 -17.66
C ILE A 7 -60.98 16.06 -16.55
N ALA A 8 -60.87 14.75 -16.36
CA ALA A 8 -59.88 14.16 -15.43
C ALA A 8 -58.58 13.90 -16.20
N LEU A 9 -57.63 14.84 -16.08
CA LEU A 9 -56.26 14.68 -16.55
C LEU A 9 -55.47 13.87 -15.50
N ALA A 10 -55.24 12.59 -15.75
CA ALA A 10 -54.39 11.76 -14.89
C ALA A 10 -52.92 12.04 -15.19
N LEU A 11 -52.29 12.92 -14.39
CA LEU A 11 -50.84 13.11 -14.35
C LEU A 11 -50.19 11.94 -13.60
N LEU A 12 -49.65 10.98 -14.35
CA LEU A 12 -48.75 9.94 -13.82
C LEU A 12 -47.35 10.54 -13.62
N LEU A 13 -47.08 11.03 -12.41
CA LEU A 13 -45.73 11.38 -11.95
C LEU A 13 -44.93 10.09 -11.74
N ALA A 14 -44.10 9.72 -12.73
CA ALA A 14 -43.08 8.69 -12.56
C ALA A 14 -41.98 9.21 -11.61
N LEU A 15 -42.10 8.89 -10.31
CA LEU A 15 -41.02 9.06 -9.35
C LEU A 15 -39.91 8.06 -9.69
N THR A 16 -38.93 8.49 -10.49
CA THR A 16 -37.63 7.82 -10.56
C THR A 16 -36.89 8.13 -9.25
N GLY A 17 -37.20 7.37 -8.21
CA GLY A 17 -36.43 7.40 -6.97
C GLY A 17 -35.01 6.93 -7.27
N CYS A 18 -34.05 7.85 -7.31
CA CYS A 18 -32.64 7.51 -7.15
C CYS A 18 -32.48 6.83 -5.79
N SER A 19 -32.49 5.50 -5.75
CA SER A 19 -32.09 4.76 -4.56
C SER A 19 -30.62 5.12 -4.32
N PRO A 20 -30.25 5.73 -3.18
CA PRO A 20 -28.84 5.89 -2.85
C PRO A 20 -28.25 4.48 -2.85
N GLN A 21 -27.27 4.22 -3.73
CA GLN A 21 -26.47 3.00 -3.63
C GLN A 21 -25.91 3.01 -2.21
N LYS A 22 -26.40 2.11 -1.34
CA LYS A 22 -25.76 1.88 -0.05
C LYS A 22 -24.28 1.63 -0.37
N PRO A 23 -23.33 2.38 0.25
CA PRO A 23 -21.92 2.08 0.08
C PRO A 23 -21.75 0.59 0.36
N GLN A 24 -21.41 -0.20 -0.65
CA GLN A 24 -21.05 -1.58 -0.40
C GLN A 24 -19.84 -1.51 0.54
N PRO A 25 -19.85 -2.21 1.68
CA PRO A 25 -18.66 -2.26 2.51
C PRO A 25 -17.52 -2.75 1.62
N LEU A 26 -16.39 -2.06 1.65
CA LEU A 26 -15.19 -2.45 0.91
C LEU A 26 -14.61 -3.79 1.43
N GLN A 27 -15.25 -4.36 2.46
CA GLN A 27 -14.95 -5.62 3.07
C GLN A 27 -15.27 -6.80 2.15
N SER A 28 -14.27 -7.65 1.89
CA SER A 28 -14.49 -8.91 1.19
C SER A 28 -15.30 -9.90 2.05
N LYS A 29 -16.01 -10.83 1.40
CA LYS A 29 -16.71 -11.92 2.10
C LYS A 29 -15.79 -12.73 3.02
N GLN A 30 -14.54 -12.93 2.57
CA GLN A 30 -13.54 -13.67 3.33
C GLN A 30 -13.14 -12.90 4.60
N ALA A 31 -12.90 -11.59 4.49
CA ALA A 31 -12.62 -10.77 5.66
C ALA A 31 -13.83 -10.71 6.62
N ALA A 32 -15.05 -10.62 6.09
CA ALA A 32 -16.28 -10.62 6.90
C ALA A 32 -16.55 -11.93 7.65
N SER A 33 -15.94 -13.05 7.23
CA SER A 33 -16.14 -14.37 7.85
C SER A 33 -15.35 -14.62 9.13
N GLY A 34 -14.50 -13.68 9.56
CA GLY A 34 -13.64 -13.87 10.73
C GLY A 34 -13.40 -12.58 11.52
N ASP A 35 -12.97 -12.74 12.77
CA ASP A 35 -12.44 -11.63 13.56
C ASP A 35 -10.94 -11.49 13.31
N TRP A 36 -10.54 -10.35 12.76
CA TRP A 36 -9.15 -10.05 12.43
C TRP A 36 -8.52 -9.03 13.39
N THR A 37 -9.02 -8.93 14.62
CA THR A 37 -8.42 -8.10 15.67
C THR A 37 -6.95 -8.47 15.90
N LEU A 38 -6.07 -7.48 15.82
CA LEU A 38 -4.65 -7.65 16.06
C LEU A 38 -4.34 -7.61 17.57
N PRO A 39 -3.48 -8.51 18.08
CA PRO A 39 -3.01 -8.47 19.47
C PRO A 39 -2.30 -7.17 19.83
N THR A 40 -1.68 -6.52 18.85
CA THR A 40 -0.99 -5.23 18.99
C THR A 40 -1.93 -4.02 18.90
N GLY A 41 -3.22 -4.23 18.61
CA GLY A 41 -4.22 -3.17 18.39
C GLY A 41 -4.12 -2.46 17.04
N GLU A 42 -2.91 -2.25 16.53
CA GLU A 42 -2.62 -1.71 15.20
C GLU A 42 -1.39 -2.38 14.57
N TRP A 43 -1.27 -2.22 13.26
CA TRP A 43 -0.05 -2.49 12.49
C TRP A 43 0.37 -1.23 11.75
N PHE A 44 1.61 -1.22 11.29
CA PHE A 44 2.15 -0.14 10.49
C PHE A 44 2.92 -0.66 9.28
N PHE A 45 3.08 0.20 8.28
CA PHE A 45 3.84 -0.11 7.08
C PHE A 45 4.91 0.92 6.74
N LEU A 46 6.00 0.45 6.16
CA LEU A 46 7.13 1.29 5.77
C LEU A 46 7.50 1.03 4.32
N PHE A 47 8.18 2.02 3.73
CA PHE A 47 8.76 1.89 2.40
C PHE A 47 10.28 1.95 2.52
N ILE A 48 10.95 1.01 1.85
CA ILE A 48 12.40 1.01 1.69
C ILE A 48 12.77 1.10 0.21
N THR A 49 13.92 1.67 -0.07
CA THR A 49 14.50 1.77 -1.42
C THR A 49 15.94 1.29 -1.39
N PRO A 50 16.49 0.76 -2.50
CA PRO A 50 17.88 0.34 -2.52
C PRO A 50 18.85 1.49 -2.25
N SER A 51 20.05 1.10 -1.82
CA SER A 51 21.18 2.02 -1.65
C SER A 51 21.47 2.73 -2.97
N GLU A 52 21.54 4.06 -2.92
CA GLU A 52 21.79 4.95 -4.07
C GLU A 52 20.78 4.85 -5.21
N LEU A 53 19.62 4.21 -5.03
CA LEU A 53 18.55 4.16 -6.03
C LEU A 53 17.26 4.70 -5.39
N PRO A 54 17.14 6.02 -5.18
CA PRO A 54 16.07 6.58 -4.38
C PRO A 54 14.70 6.46 -5.04
N SER A 55 13.71 6.21 -4.19
CA SER A 55 12.30 6.26 -4.53
C SER A 55 11.54 7.01 -3.44
N GLU A 56 10.45 7.68 -3.80
CA GLU A 56 9.60 8.40 -2.84
C GLU A 56 8.13 8.02 -3.01
N VAL A 57 7.46 7.70 -1.90
CA VAL A 57 6.02 7.47 -1.89
C VAL A 57 5.28 8.77 -1.61
N LEU A 58 4.42 9.15 -2.56
CA LEU A 58 3.67 10.41 -2.51
C LEU A 58 2.28 10.25 -1.91
N HIS A 59 1.69 9.06 -2.04
CA HIS A 59 0.31 8.81 -1.63
C HIS A 59 0.09 7.33 -1.34
N ALA A 60 -0.73 7.01 -0.34
CA ALA A 60 -1.17 5.65 -0.06
C ALA A 60 -2.62 5.60 0.42
N ARG A 61 -3.29 4.48 0.14
CA ARG A 61 -4.60 4.12 0.70
C ARG A 61 -4.62 2.65 1.08
N VAL A 62 -5.26 2.36 2.20
CA VAL A 62 -5.44 0.99 2.71
C VAL A 62 -6.93 0.74 2.92
N ILE A 63 -7.40 -0.43 2.52
CA ILE A 63 -8.67 -0.98 2.98
C ILE A 63 -8.33 -2.13 3.92
N ASP A 64 -8.72 -2.04 5.18
CA ASP A 64 -8.48 -3.09 6.17
C ASP A 64 -9.55 -4.18 6.15
N THR A 65 -9.38 -5.26 6.93
CA THR A 65 -10.32 -6.39 7.01
C THR A 65 -11.70 -6.05 7.56
N ASP A 66 -11.92 -4.88 8.16
CA ASP A 66 -13.26 -4.41 8.54
C ASP A 66 -13.92 -3.59 7.41
N GLY A 67 -13.19 -3.35 6.31
CA GLY A 67 -13.63 -2.55 5.17
C GLY A 67 -13.44 -1.05 5.37
N TYR A 68 -12.66 -0.63 6.38
CA TYR A 68 -12.35 0.77 6.62
C TYR A 68 -11.30 1.26 5.62
N LEU A 69 -11.58 2.39 4.98
CA LEU A 69 -10.66 3.04 4.05
C LEU A 69 -9.79 4.07 4.79
N TYR A 70 -8.51 3.78 4.90
CA TYR A 70 -7.48 4.72 5.30
C TYR A 70 -6.98 5.49 4.07
N THR A 71 -6.97 6.81 4.15
CA THR A 71 -6.28 7.69 3.21
C THR A 71 -5.26 8.51 3.98
N TYR A 72 -3.98 8.39 3.62
CA TYR A 72 -2.89 9.00 4.36
C TYR A 72 -2.53 10.36 3.74
N ASN A 73 -2.73 11.44 4.51
CA ASN A 73 -2.34 12.80 4.10
C ASN A 73 -0.86 13.09 4.42
N THR A 74 -0.29 12.32 5.34
CA THR A 74 1.13 12.35 5.69
C THR A 74 1.58 10.90 5.77
N LEU A 75 2.72 10.62 5.16
CA LEU A 75 3.34 9.30 5.16
C LEU A 75 4.67 9.35 5.91
N ASP A 76 5.05 8.23 6.51
CA ASP A 76 6.45 8.02 6.89
C ASP A 76 7.32 8.04 5.62
N SER A 77 8.45 8.76 5.68
CA SER A 77 9.37 8.89 4.56
C SER A 77 9.90 7.53 4.08
N THR A 78 10.15 7.42 2.78
CA THR A 78 10.83 6.24 2.23
C THR A 78 12.27 6.22 2.74
N SER A 79 12.71 5.07 3.24
CA SER A 79 14.05 4.93 3.85
C SER A 79 15.00 4.19 2.91
N SER A 80 16.21 4.73 2.72
CA SER A 80 17.26 4.02 2.00
C SER A 80 17.75 2.85 2.85
N ASP A 81 17.81 1.65 2.27
CA ASP A 81 18.39 0.48 2.90
C ASP A 81 19.85 0.33 2.43
N PRO A 82 20.84 0.63 3.29
CA PRO A 82 22.25 0.65 2.90
C PRO A 82 22.80 -0.73 2.53
N ASN A 83 22.16 -1.82 2.97
CA ASN A 83 22.56 -3.18 2.64
C ASN A 83 21.99 -3.65 1.29
N SER A 84 21.07 -2.88 0.71
CA SER A 84 20.39 -3.19 -0.53
C SER A 84 21.11 -2.58 -1.73
N VAL A 85 22.27 -3.10 -2.09
CA VAL A 85 23.09 -2.52 -3.19
C VAL A 85 22.66 -3.08 -4.55
N ASP A 86 22.63 -4.40 -4.68
CA ASP A 86 22.32 -5.13 -5.91
C ASP A 86 21.22 -6.18 -5.72
N ARG A 87 20.66 -6.30 -4.52
CA ARG A 87 19.55 -7.17 -4.14
C ARG A 87 18.95 -6.72 -2.82
N TRP A 88 17.75 -7.19 -2.49
CA TRP A 88 17.16 -6.95 -1.17
C TRP A 88 17.91 -7.71 -0.06
N PRO A 89 17.94 -7.19 1.17
CA PRO A 89 18.62 -7.81 2.29
C PRO A 89 17.70 -8.83 2.94
N GLU A 90 18.29 -9.72 3.73
CA GLU A 90 17.53 -10.63 4.59
C GLU A 90 16.73 -9.88 5.67
N TYR A 91 17.19 -8.68 6.07
CA TYR A 91 16.68 -7.89 7.19
C TYR A 91 15.98 -6.61 6.72
N ALA A 92 14.88 -6.73 5.98
CA ALA A 92 14.09 -5.59 5.53
C ALA A 92 13.28 -4.98 6.69
N HIS A 93 13.78 -3.92 7.35
CA HIS A 93 13.13 -3.32 8.52
C HIS A 93 12.62 -1.89 8.32
N GLY A 94 13.29 -1.08 7.49
CA GLY A 94 13.01 0.34 7.30
C GLY A 94 13.08 1.20 8.58
N TYR A 95 12.85 2.50 8.43
CA TYR A 95 12.71 3.44 9.56
C TYR A 95 11.37 4.19 9.49
N GLY A 96 10.83 4.58 10.64
CA GLY A 96 9.56 5.32 10.77
C GLY A 96 8.48 4.53 11.52
N GLY A 97 7.22 4.75 11.14
CA GLY A 97 6.04 4.06 11.66
C GLY A 97 5.16 4.95 12.53
N GLN A 98 5.24 6.27 12.36
CA GLN A 98 4.44 7.24 13.11
C GLN A 98 3.09 7.49 12.45
N PHE A 99 3.05 7.53 11.12
CA PHE A 99 1.86 7.93 10.35
C PHE A 99 1.19 6.74 9.66
N ASN A 100 1.98 5.80 9.13
CA ASN A 100 1.52 4.71 8.28
C ASN A 100 0.90 3.58 9.11
N LYS A 101 -0.25 3.80 9.74
CA LYS A 101 -0.90 2.86 10.67
C LYS A 101 -2.31 2.48 10.25
N ALA A 102 -2.73 1.26 10.58
CA ALA A 102 -4.11 0.79 10.44
C ALA A 102 -4.47 -0.20 11.56
N LYS A 103 -5.76 -0.28 11.90
CA LYS A 103 -6.23 -1.04 13.08
C LYS A 103 -6.37 -2.53 12.82
N LYS A 104 -6.77 -2.91 11.61
CA LYS A 104 -6.95 -4.30 11.21
C LYS A 104 -6.05 -4.65 10.02
N PRO A 105 -5.72 -5.94 9.78
CA PRO A 105 -4.88 -6.35 8.67
C PRO A 105 -5.33 -5.77 7.32
N PRO A 106 -4.40 -5.53 6.38
CA PRO A 106 -4.76 -4.98 5.07
C PRO A 106 -5.50 -6.03 4.24
N GLN A 107 -6.62 -5.68 3.62
CA GLN A 107 -7.18 -6.43 2.48
C GLN A 107 -6.58 -5.93 1.17
N TYR A 108 -6.42 -4.63 1.07
CA TYR A 108 -5.94 -3.95 -0.12
C TYR A 108 -5.09 -2.76 0.28
N ILE A 109 -3.99 -2.56 -0.42
CA ILE A 109 -3.22 -1.32 -0.39
C ILE A 109 -3.00 -0.84 -1.81
N VAL A 110 -3.02 0.47 -2.01
CA VAL A 110 -2.56 1.12 -3.24
C VAL A 110 -1.73 2.34 -2.87
N PHE A 111 -0.61 2.52 -3.56
CA PHE A 111 0.26 3.65 -3.33
C PHE A 111 0.90 4.15 -4.63
N CYS A 112 1.17 5.45 -4.64
CA CYS A 112 1.82 6.18 -5.72
C CYS A 112 3.24 6.47 -5.30
N TRP A 113 4.20 6.10 -6.14
CA TRP A 113 5.61 6.30 -5.82
C TRP A 113 6.40 6.68 -7.06
N GLU A 114 7.46 7.43 -6.85
CA GLU A 114 8.35 7.90 -7.88
C GLU A 114 9.67 7.19 -7.76
N SER A 115 10.14 6.59 -8.85
CA SER A 115 11.52 6.16 -8.96
C SER A 115 12.32 7.28 -9.60
N TYR A 116 13.34 7.79 -8.89
CA TYR A 116 14.17 8.89 -9.38
C TYR A 116 15.10 8.43 -10.49
N ILE A 117 15.48 7.15 -10.44
CA ILE A 117 16.34 6.53 -11.43
C ILE A 117 15.59 6.26 -12.73
N ASP A 118 14.37 5.75 -12.63
CA ASP A 118 13.53 5.54 -13.81
C ASP A 118 12.90 6.85 -14.32
N GLN A 119 12.96 7.93 -13.54
CA GLN A 119 12.26 9.20 -13.77
C GLN A 119 10.76 8.98 -14.05
N GLN A 120 10.16 8.06 -13.29
CA GLN A 120 8.84 7.51 -13.56
C GLN A 120 8.03 7.40 -12.28
N THR A 121 6.79 7.89 -12.35
CA THR A 121 5.76 7.59 -11.35
C THR A 121 5.14 6.22 -11.61
N TYR A 122 5.05 5.43 -10.56
CA TYR A 122 4.41 4.13 -10.51
C TYR A 122 3.19 4.14 -9.58
N GLU A 123 2.22 3.30 -9.91
CA GLU A 123 1.08 2.95 -9.05
C GLU A 123 1.18 1.47 -8.73
N THR A 124 1.40 1.13 -7.47
CA THR A 124 1.40 -0.26 -7.02
C THR A 124 0.15 -0.52 -6.20
N SER A 125 -0.54 -1.63 -6.49
CA SER A 125 -1.58 -2.16 -5.61
C SER A 125 -1.36 -3.62 -5.26
N ALA A 126 -1.71 -3.98 -4.04
CA ALA A 126 -1.61 -5.34 -3.53
C ALA A 126 -2.88 -5.76 -2.79
N VAL A 127 -3.32 -7.00 -3.02
CA VAL A 127 -4.42 -7.67 -2.34
C VAL A 127 -3.84 -8.75 -1.44
N PHE A 128 -4.21 -8.74 -0.17
CA PHE A 128 -3.76 -9.72 0.82
C PHE A 128 -4.91 -10.66 1.21
N GLY A 129 -4.55 -11.83 1.72
CA GLY A 129 -5.49 -12.89 2.08
C GLY A 129 -5.28 -13.41 3.50
N PRO A 130 -6.03 -14.45 3.89
CA PRO A 130 -6.01 -14.99 5.25
C PRO A 130 -4.63 -15.39 5.74
N ASP A 131 -3.76 -15.89 4.87
CA ASP A 131 -2.41 -16.30 5.30
C ASP A 131 -1.62 -15.11 5.87
N THR A 132 -1.72 -13.95 5.22
CA THR A 132 -1.11 -12.70 5.74
C THR A 132 -1.78 -12.27 7.04
N TRP A 133 -3.12 -12.25 7.09
CA TRP A 133 -3.86 -11.80 8.26
C TRP A 133 -3.62 -12.70 9.47
N LEU A 134 -3.59 -14.02 9.25
CA LEU A 134 -3.27 -15.02 10.25
C LEU A 134 -1.83 -14.88 10.73
N ARG A 135 -0.87 -14.64 9.83
CA ARG A 135 0.52 -14.40 10.25
C ARG A 135 0.63 -13.18 11.16
N MET A 136 -0.06 -12.10 10.87
CA MET A 136 -0.09 -10.89 11.72
C MET A 136 -0.76 -11.12 13.08
N LYS A 137 -1.61 -12.15 13.19
CA LYS A 137 -2.29 -12.58 14.43
C LYS A 137 -1.61 -13.73 15.15
N THR A 138 -0.53 -14.28 14.62
CA THR A 138 0.18 -15.41 15.22
C THR A 138 1.49 -14.89 15.79
N PRO A 139 1.81 -15.21 17.06
CA PRO A 139 3.07 -14.76 17.62
C PRO A 139 4.22 -15.48 16.92
N ALA A 140 5.40 -14.87 16.92
CA ALA A 140 6.59 -15.60 16.52
C ALA A 140 6.85 -16.78 17.47
N ASP A 141 7.62 -17.76 17.01
CA ASP A 141 8.04 -18.95 17.76
C ASP A 141 9.12 -18.66 18.83
N HIS A 142 9.36 -17.38 19.09
CA HIS A 142 10.43 -16.90 19.92
C HIS A 142 10.00 -15.67 20.72
N ILE A 143 10.83 -15.33 21.70
CA ILE A 143 10.66 -14.12 22.51
C ILE A 143 11.63 -13.03 22.02
N GLY A 144 11.19 -11.78 22.13
CA GLY A 144 12.01 -10.62 21.78
C GLY A 144 13.11 -10.35 22.82
N PRO A 145 14.08 -9.47 22.51
CA PRO A 145 15.18 -9.15 23.41
C PRO A 145 14.76 -8.65 24.80
N THR A 146 13.55 -8.12 24.92
CA THR A 146 12.98 -7.57 26.16
C THR A 146 12.09 -8.56 26.93
N GLY A 147 12.07 -9.84 26.54
CA GLY A 147 11.22 -10.85 27.19
C GLY A 147 9.75 -10.80 26.76
N ARG A 148 9.39 -9.96 25.78
CA ARG A 148 8.02 -9.80 25.30
C ARG A 148 7.73 -10.70 24.09
N THR A 149 6.48 -11.17 23.99
CA THR A 149 5.97 -11.85 22.80
C THR A 149 6.15 -10.98 21.56
N VAL A 150 6.67 -11.57 20.49
CA VAL A 150 6.86 -10.89 19.20
C VAL A 150 5.64 -11.14 18.33
N TRP A 151 5.13 -10.06 17.73
CA TRP A 151 4.01 -10.08 16.78
C TRP A 151 4.45 -9.40 15.48
N TYR A 152 3.95 -9.90 14.35
CA TYR A 152 4.24 -9.33 13.03
C TYR A 152 3.29 -8.19 12.71
N ASN A 153 3.57 -7.01 13.26
CA ASN A 153 2.78 -5.79 13.05
C ASN A 153 3.48 -4.74 12.20
N ARG A 154 4.66 -5.05 11.64
CA ARG A 154 5.41 -4.19 10.71
C ARG A 154 5.44 -4.83 9.33
N MET A 155 4.80 -4.19 8.35
CA MET A 155 4.90 -4.59 6.94
C MET A 155 5.84 -3.65 6.19
N VAL A 156 6.77 -4.17 5.40
CA VAL A 156 7.74 -3.36 4.66
C VAL A 156 7.56 -3.60 3.17
N PHE A 157 7.52 -2.53 2.39
CA PHE A 157 7.47 -2.54 0.93
C PHE A 157 8.81 -2.07 0.39
N GLY A 158 9.50 -2.92 -0.34
CA GLY A 158 10.73 -2.58 -1.05
C GLY A 158 10.41 -2.07 -2.44
N LEU A 159 10.84 -0.85 -2.76
CA LEU A 159 10.61 -0.17 -4.03
C LEU A 159 11.90 -0.12 -4.82
N SER A 160 12.00 -0.87 -5.90
CA SER A 160 13.23 -0.98 -6.70
C SER A 160 12.99 -0.58 -8.17
N PRO A 161 14.05 -0.20 -8.91
CA PRO A 161 13.93 0.20 -10.32
C PRO A 161 13.19 -0.81 -11.20
N GLY A 162 12.56 -0.31 -12.26
CA GLY A 162 11.70 -1.09 -13.14
C GLY A 162 10.30 -1.35 -12.58
N GLY A 163 9.88 -0.60 -11.55
CA GLY A 163 8.56 -0.74 -10.95
C GLY A 163 8.39 -2.01 -10.11
N LYS A 164 9.47 -2.60 -9.60
CA LYS A 164 9.45 -3.84 -8.83
C LYS A 164 9.17 -3.58 -7.36
N VAL A 165 8.24 -4.36 -6.80
CA VAL A 165 7.84 -4.25 -5.39
C VAL A 165 7.87 -5.60 -4.68
N ASN A 166 8.60 -5.65 -3.57
CA ASN A 166 8.68 -6.79 -2.67
C ASN A 166 8.03 -6.43 -1.33
N VAL A 167 7.49 -7.42 -0.62
CA VAL A 167 6.74 -7.19 0.63
C VAL A 167 7.24 -8.16 1.69
N TRP A 168 7.45 -7.65 2.91
CA TRP A 168 7.82 -8.46 4.06
C TRP A 168 7.00 -8.11 5.30
N LEU A 169 6.91 -9.04 6.23
CA LEU A 169 6.66 -8.75 7.64
C LEU A 169 7.99 -8.76 8.37
N SER A 170 8.43 -7.61 8.86
CA SER A 170 9.69 -7.52 9.58
C SER A 170 9.59 -8.18 10.94
N ASP A 171 10.68 -8.83 11.33
CA ASP A 171 10.86 -9.35 12.68
C ASP A 171 11.61 -8.33 13.57
N VAL A 172 11.92 -8.71 14.81
CA VAL A 172 12.81 -7.95 15.71
C VAL A 172 14.25 -7.97 15.21
N ALA A 173 15.06 -7.04 15.71
CA ALA A 173 16.47 -6.91 15.33
C ALA A 173 17.24 -8.24 15.48
N GLY A 174 18.04 -8.58 14.46
CA GLY A 174 18.80 -9.82 14.40
C GLY A 174 18.02 -11.03 13.89
N ARG A 175 16.76 -10.86 13.45
CA ARG A 175 15.97 -11.91 12.82
C ARG A 175 15.52 -11.54 11.41
N PRO A 176 15.51 -12.50 10.48
CA PRO A 176 15.17 -12.25 9.08
C PRO A 176 13.73 -11.77 8.94
N SER A 177 13.50 -10.87 7.98
CA SER A 177 12.16 -10.44 7.60
C SER A 177 11.47 -11.54 6.79
N LEU A 178 10.18 -11.75 7.05
CA LEU A 178 9.42 -12.82 6.42
C LEU A 178 8.81 -12.34 5.10
N PRO A 179 9.15 -12.94 3.96
CA PRO A 179 8.53 -12.58 2.69
C PRO A 179 7.02 -12.79 2.74
N VAL A 180 6.28 -11.80 2.27
CA VAL A 180 4.82 -11.87 2.09
C VAL A 180 4.55 -11.98 0.60
N LYS A 181 3.73 -12.96 0.23
CA LYS A 181 3.21 -13.09 -1.12
C LYS A 181 1.75 -12.61 -1.14
N PRO A 182 1.46 -11.37 -1.58
CA PRO A 182 0.10 -10.94 -1.79
C PRO A 182 -0.63 -11.90 -2.74
N LEU A 183 -1.95 -12.06 -2.57
CA LEU A 183 -2.78 -12.81 -3.51
C LEU A 183 -2.66 -12.25 -4.93
N LYS A 184 -2.49 -10.93 -5.02
CA LYS A 184 -2.22 -10.22 -6.25
C LYS A 184 -1.42 -8.96 -5.92
N ILE A 185 -0.37 -8.70 -6.69
CA ILE A 185 0.31 -7.42 -6.71
C ILE A 185 0.40 -6.95 -8.17
N ARG A 186 0.20 -5.67 -8.41
CA ARG A 186 0.31 -5.07 -9.74
C ARG A 186 0.91 -3.68 -9.63
N THR A 187 1.93 -3.44 -10.44
CA THR A 187 2.49 -2.11 -10.66
C THR A 187 2.13 -1.61 -12.04
N ARG A 188 1.80 -0.32 -12.15
CA ARG A 188 1.42 0.38 -13.38
C ARG A 188 2.23 1.65 -13.53
N ALA A 189 2.37 2.13 -14.76
CA ALA A 189 3.09 3.36 -15.09
C ALA A 189 2.41 4.09 -16.27
N GLY A 190 2.80 5.35 -16.48
CA GLY A 190 2.37 6.15 -17.64
C GLY A 190 0.85 6.22 -17.81
N LYS A 191 0.36 5.89 -19.01
CA LYS A 191 -1.07 5.95 -19.35
C LYS A 191 -1.96 4.97 -18.58
N ASP A 192 -1.36 3.95 -17.95
CA ASP A 192 -2.10 2.90 -17.23
C ASP A 192 -2.37 3.27 -15.77
N LEU A 193 -1.81 4.40 -15.29
CA LEU A 193 -2.07 4.94 -13.95
C LEU A 193 -3.56 5.28 -13.80
N THR A 194 -4.13 4.99 -12.63
CA THR A 194 -5.56 5.22 -12.37
C THR A 194 -5.77 6.22 -11.25
N LEU A 195 -5.35 5.87 -10.04
CA LEU A 195 -5.34 6.71 -8.86
C LEU A 195 -4.23 7.76 -8.99
N CYS A 196 -3.02 7.31 -9.37
CA CYS A 196 -1.80 8.11 -9.29
C CYS A 196 -1.68 9.15 -10.40
N LYS A 197 -2.49 9.08 -11.45
CA LYS A 197 -2.49 10.06 -12.55
C LYS A 197 -2.71 11.50 -12.07
N ASN A 198 -3.45 11.67 -10.96
CA ASN A 198 -3.73 12.98 -10.36
C ASN A 198 -2.63 13.46 -9.40
N TYR A 199 -1.64 12.60 -9.11
CA TYR A 199 -0.52 12.87 -8.22
C TYR A 199 0.81 12.96 -8.98
N VAL A 200 0.82 12.71 -10.29
CA VAL A 200 1.98 12.95 -11.15
C VAL A 200 2.23 14.46 -11.17
N VAL A 201 3.44 14.86 -10.80
CA VAL A 201 3.88 16.26 -10.92
C VAL A 201 4.43 16.47 -12.34
N PRO A 202 3.77 17.29 -13.20
CA PRO A 202 4.27 17.55 -14.54
C PRO A 202 5.64 18.24 -14.50
N GLY A 203 6.64 17.66 -15.16
CA GLY A 203 8.02 18.16 -15.13
C GLY A 203 8.75 17.90 -13.80
N GLY A 204 8.30 16.88 -13.04
CA GLY A 204 8.86 16.50 -11.74
C GLY A 204 10.38 16.60 -11.68
N THR A 205 10.89 17.18 -10.59
CA THR A 205 12.32 17.30 -10.35
C THR A 205 12.87 15.96 -9.83
N PHE A 206 13.18 15.04 -10.74
CA PHE A 206 13.94 13.82 -10.45
C PHE A 206 15.43 14.11 -10.23
N ASN A 207 15.71 15.06 -9.32
CA ASN A 207 17.07 15.42 -8.99
C ASN A 207 17.65 14.33 -8.08
N VAL A 208 18.59 13.59 -8.63
CA VAL A 208 19.40 12.63 -7.86
C VAL A 208 20.60 13.34 -7.24
N ILE A 209 20.96 12.92 -6.03
CA ILE A 209 22.15 13.42 -5.33
C ILE A 209 23.45 12.97 -6.04
N PRO A 210 24.59 13.68 -5.86
CA PRO A 210 25.84 13.33 -6.54
C PRO A 210 26.30 11.89 -6.31
N SER A 211 26.15 11.34 -5.10
CA SER A 211 26.51 9.95 -4.81
C SER A 211 25.74 8.96 -5.67
N THR A 212 24.46 9.23 -5.91
CA THR A 212 23.62 8.44 -6.81
C THR A 212 24.11 8.59 -8.25
N GLN A 213 24.41 9.80 -8.71
CA GLN A 213 24.96 10.04 -10.07
C GLN A 213 26.26 9.25 -10.30
N ASP A 214 27.16 9.26 -9.33
CA ASP A 214 28.41 8.50 -9.37
C ASP A 214 28.15 7.00 -9.33
N PHE A 215 27.21 6.56 -8.48
CA PHE A 215 26.83 5.15 -8.37
C PHE A 215 26.26 4.59 -9.67
N ILE A 216 25.44 5.36 -10.38
CA ILE A 216 24.76 4.91 -11.61
C ILE A 216 25.67 4.98 -12.85
N LYS A 217 26.78 5.71 -12.78
CA LYS A 217 27.67 5.95 -13.92
C LYS A 217 28.25 4.64 -14.47
N GLY A 218 27.98 4.37 -15.75
CA GLY A 218 28.49 3.18 -16.44
C GLY A 218 27.74 1.87 -16.14
N LYS A 219 26.65 1.91 -15.39
CA LYS A 219 25.80 0.73 -15.12
C LYS A 219 24.69 0.59 -16.17
N THR A 220 24.29 -0.65 -16.42
CA THR A 220 23.11 -0.96 -17.25
C THR A 220 21.86 -1.04 -16.37
N TYR A 221 20.78 -0.39 -16.81
CA TYR A 221 19.52 -0.33 -16.08
C TYR A 221 18.45 -1.29 -16.64
N PRO A 222 17.59 -1.88 -15.79
CA PRO A 222 17.58 -1.78 -14.32
C PRO A 222 18.79 -2.49 -13.67
N TYR A 223 19.49 -1.81 -12.77
CA TYR A 223 20.65 -2.34 -12.06
C TYR A 223 20.21 -3.18 -10.85
N GLY A 224 20.85 -4.34 -10.63
CA GLY A 224 20.57 -5.24 -9.51
C GLY A 224 19.52 -6.32 -9.82
N ASN A 225 19.49 -7.34 -8.97
CA ASN A 225 18.48 -8.39 -8.94
C ASN A 225 17.55 -8.18 -7.74
N TRP A 226 16.36 -7.65 -8.01
CA TRP A 226 15.36 -7.28 -7.01
C TRP A 226 14.22 -8.29 -6.86
N ASP A 227 14.35 -9.48 -7.44
CA ASP A 227 13.32 -10.52 -7.32
C ASP A 227 13.38 -11.25 -5.97
#